data_AF-A0A2D7G8R3-F1
#
_entry.id   AF-A0A2D7G8R3-F1
#
_cell.length_a   1.000
_cell.length_b   1.000
_cell.length_c   1.000
_cell.angle_alpha   90.00
_cell.angle_beta   90.00
_cell.angle_gamma   90.00
#
_symmetry.space_group_name_H-M   'P 1'
#
loop_
_entity.id
_entity.type
_entity.pdbx_description
1 polymer ?
#
loop_
_entity_poly.entity_id
_entity_poly.type
_entity_poly.pdbx_seq_one_letter_code
_entity_poly.pdbx_strand_id
1 'polypeptide(L)'
;MSNQWVPEICYEESEGGLTSKIPFIHVPDDQAMPRMLFIFESHDTGEYEPGLEGEEIPVVELNLHQYANMSALKNGLSPEEYDRVRFVLGLDPMKDAVRAGQKITENIRQHLGPSLDDAND
;
A
#
# COMPACT_ATOMS: atom_id res chain seq x y z
N MET A 1 -21.71 10.68 -20.98
CA MET A 1 -21.26 10.09 -19.71
C MET A 1 -19.89 10.63 -19.43
N SER A 2 -19.69 11.36 -18.33
CA SER A 2 -18.34 11.80 -17.93
C SER A 2 -17.54 10.55 -17.57
N ASN A 3 -16.44 10.31 -18.28
CA ASN A 3 -15.56 9.18 -18.05
C ASN A 3 -14.80 9.43 -16.74
N GLN A 4 -15.43 9.14 -15.60
CA GLN A 4 -14.80 9.29 -14.30
C GLN A 4 -13.78 8.18 -14.12
N TRP A 5 -12.51 8.55 -13.97
CA TRP A 5 -11.44 7.60 -13.69
C TRP A 5 -11.73 6.82 -12.40
N VAL A 6 -11.53 5.51 -12.45
CA VAL A 6 -11.67 4.59 -11.31
C VAL A 6 -10.28 4.04 -10.99
N PRO A 7 -9.81 4.12 -9.74
CA PRO A 7 -8.50 3.61 -9.36
C PRO A 7 -8.46 2.08 -9.42
N GLU A 8 -7.45 1.53 -10.08
CA GLU A 8 -7.21 0.09 -10.18
C GLU A 8 -5.93 -0.27 -9.44
N ILE A 9 -6.00 -1.26 -8.55
CA ILE A 9 -4.83 -1.81 -7.86
C ILE A 9 -4.17 -2.83 -8.80
N CYS A 10 -2.96 -2.53 -9.24
CA CYS A 10 -2.16 -3.35 -10.14
C CYS A 10 -1.02 -4.02 -9.38
N TYR A 11 -0.55 -5.15 -9.90
CA TYR A 11 0.65 -5.86 -9.47
C TYR A 11 1.58 -6.03 -10.65
N GLU A 12 2.89 -5.96 -10.41
CA GLU A 12 3.86 -6.24 -11.47
C GLU A 12 4.02 -7.74 -11.67
N GLU A 13 3.99 -8.15 -12.94
CA GLU A 13 4.16 -9.56 -13.32
C GLU A 13 5.63 -9.97 -13.44
N SER A 14 6.55 -9.02 -13.64
CA SER A 14 7.97 -9.30 -13.92
C SER A 14 8.89 -9.09 -12.71
N GLU A 15 9.91 -9.95 -12.56
CA GLU A 15 10.85 -9.90 -11.42
C GLU A 15 11.82 -8.70 -11.45
N GLY A 16 11.89 -7.97 -12.58
CA GLY A 16 12.66 -6.73 -12.74
C GLY A 16 11.81 -5.46 -12.67
N GLY A 17 10.59 -5.55 -12.14
CA GLY A 17 9.64 -4.45 -12.09
C GLY A 17 10.07 -3.28 -11.19
N LEU A 18 9.47 -2.12 -11.44
CA LEU A 18 9.74 -0.83 -10.78
C LEU A 18 9.31 -0.83 -9.30
N THR A 19 8.30 -1.60 -8.94
CA THR A 19 7.63 -1.57 -7.64
C THR A 19 8.07 -2.67 -6.68
N SER A 20 8.99 -3.56 -7.09
CA SER A 20 9.45 -4.69 -6.27
C SER A 20 8.29 -5.57 -5.76
N LYS A 21 7.29 -5.84 -6.63
CA LYS A 21 6.07 -6.61 -6.32
C LYS A 21 5.10 -5.93 -5.33
N ILE A 22 5.33 -4.66 -4.97
CA ILE A 22 4.39 -3.88 -4.15
C ILE A 22 3.22 -3.42 -5.04
N PRO A 23 1.96 -3.59 -4.62
CA PRO A 23 0.81 -3.12 -5.40
C PRO A 23 0.86 -1.60 -5.61
N PHE A 24 0.41 -1.15 -6.78
CA PHE A 24 0.40 0.27 -7.14
C PHE A 24 -0.88 0.64 -7.89
N ILE A 25 -1.19 1.94 -7.93
CA ILE A 25 -2.29 2.48 -8.73
C ILE A 25 -1.66 3.39 -9.79
N HIS A 26 -1.99 3.16 -11.07
CA HIS A 26 -1.63 4.10 -12.12
C HIS A 26 -2.58 5.30 -12.07
N VAL A 27 -2.07 6.45 -11.61
CA VAL A 27 -2.83 7.70 -11.49
C VAL A 27 -2.58 8.54 -12.75
N PRO A 28 -3.61 8.85 -13.56
CA PRO A 28 -3.48 9.76 -14.70
C PRO A 28 -3.00 11.16 -14.30
N ASP A 29 -2.34 11.87 -15.21
CA ASP A 29 -1.75 13.20 -14.95
C ASP A 29 -2.76 14.25 -14.46
N ASP A 30 -4.04 14.12 -14.86
CA ASP A 30 -5.13 15.02 -14.49
C ASP A 30 -5.86 14.61 -13.20
N GLN A 31 -5.43 13.52 -12.55
CA GLN A 31 -6.06 12.94 -11.36
C GLN A 31 -5.13 12.99 -10.16
N ALA A 32 -5.73 12.92 -8.96
CA ALA A 32 -4.99 12.80 -7.71
C ALA A 32 -5.17 11.41 -7.12
N MET A 33 -4.14 10.90 -6.44
CA MET A 33 -4.24 9.66 -5.68
C MET A 33 -5.39 9.76 -4.66
N PRO A 34 -6.30 8.77 -4.61
CA PRO A 34 -7.41 8.78 -3.67
C PRO A 34 -6.95 8.91 -2.22
N ARG A 35 -7.72 9.65 -1.42
CA ARG A 35 -7.47 9.78 0.04
C ARG A 35 -7.95 8.57 0.82
N MET A 36 -8.95 7.84 0.30
CA MET A 36 -9.42 6.59 0.86
C MET A 36 -9.68 5.58 -0.26
N LEU A 37 -9.50 4.30 0.05
CA LEU A 37 -9.87 3.16 -0.79
C LEU A 37 -10.88 2.30 -0.02
N PHE A 38 -11.86 1.77 -0.75
CA PHE A 38 -12.84 0.82 -0.26
C PHE A 38 -12.55 -0.53 -0.92
N ILE A 39 -12.30 -1.56 -0.13
CA ILE A 39 -11.90 -2.87 -0.63
C ILE A 39 -12.74 -3.93 0.07
N PHE A 40 -13.39 -4.80 -0.70
CA PHE A 40 -14.02 -5.97 -0.14
C PHE A 40 -12.97 -7.06 0.11
N GLU A 41 -12.90 -7.54 1.34
CA GLU A 41 -12.34 -8.83 1.66
C GLU A 41 -13.39 -9.89 1.34
N SER A 42 -13.01 -10.91 0.58
CA SER A 42 -13.84 -12.06 0.27
C SER A 42 -13.28 -13.28 1.01
N HIS A 43 -14.11 -13.91 1.84
CA HIS A 43 -13.75 -15.13 2.56
C HIS A 43 -14.67 -16.28 2.15
N ASP A 44 -14.08 -17.41 1.79
CA ASP A 44 -14.84 -18.63 1.48
C ASP A 44 -15.51 -19.16 2.75
N THR A 45 -16.81 -19.39 2.70
CA THR A 45 -17.54 -19.93 3.86
C THR A 45 -17.38 -21.44 4.00
N GLY A 46 -16.94 -22.11 2.93
CA GLY A 46 -16.92 -23.57 2.81
C GLY A 46 -18.27 -24.17 2.42
N GLU A 47 -19.31 -23.34 2.25
CA GLU A 47 -20.61 -23.73 1.75
C GLU A 47 -20.68 -23.55 0.23
N TYR A 48 -21.51 -24.37 -0.42
CA TYR A 48 -21.73 -24.33 -1.86
C TYR A 48 -23.23 -24.33 -2.15
N GLU A 49 -23.64 -23.58 -3.17
CA GLU A 49 -25.01 -23.55 -3.66
C GLU A 49 -25.08 -24.00 -5.12
N PRO A 50 -26.20 -24.64 -5.54
CA PRO A 50 -26.38 -25.02 -6.93
C PRO A 50 -26.55 -23.77 -7.82
N GLY A 51 -25.63 -23.62 -8.77
CA GLY A 51 -25.65 -22.61 -9.81
C GLY A 51 -26.75 -22.83 -10.85
N LEU A 52 -26.77 -21.95 -11.85
CA LEU A 52 -27.84 -21.93 -12.86
C LEU A 52 -27.81 -23.18 -13.76
N GLU A 53 -26.65 -23.83 -13.91
CA GLU A 53 -26.48 -25.08 -14.67
C GLU A 53 -26.31 -26.30 -13.74
N GLY A 54 -26.53 -26.14 -12.43
CA GLY A 54 -26.40 -27.18 -11.41
C GLY A 54 -24.97 -27.42 -10.92
N GLU A 55 -24.02 -26.57 -11.31
CA GLU A 55 -22.65 -26.53 -10.81
C GLU A 55 -22.60 -26.05 -9.35
N GLU A 56 -21.66 -26.56 -8.55
CA GLU A 56 -21.46 -26.07 -7.18
C GLU A 56 -20.72 -24.72 -7.21
N ILE A 57 -21.41 -23.64 -6.78
CA ILE A 57 -20.83 -22.30 -6.65
C ILE A 57 -20.47 -22.06 -5.19
N PRO A 58 -19.23 -21.63 -4.87
CA PRO A 58 -18.84 -21.33 -3.50
C PRO A 58 -19.58 -20.10 -2.98
N VAL A 59 -20.14 -20.22 -1.78
CA VAL A 59 -20.70 -19.08 -1.04
C VAL A 59 -19.56 -18.32 -0.39
N VAL A 60 -19.47 -17.02 -0.69
CA VAL A 60 -18.46 -16.12 -0.13
C VAL A 60 -19.10 -15.10 0.81
N GLU A 61 -18.39 -14.79 1.89
CA GLU A 61 -18.71 -13.67 2.76
C GLU A 61 -17.88 -12.45 2.32
N LEU A 62 -18.54 -11.30 2.14
CA LEU A 62 -17.90 -10.05 1.74
C LEU A 62 -17.87 -9.06 2.90
N ASN A 63 -16.66 -8.65 3.31
CA ASN A 63 -16.43 -7.66 4.36
C ASN A 63 -15.81 -6.39 3.75
N LEU A 64 -16.47 -5.24 3.93
CA LEU A 64 -15.99 -3.97 3.38
C LEU A 64 -14.95 -3.32 4.31
N HIS A 65 -13.74 -3.14 3.79
CA HIS A 65 -12.65 -2.43 4.46
C HIS A 65 -12.43 -1.03 3.88
N GLN A 66 -11.87 -0.16 4.71
CA GLN A 66 -11.49 1.20 4.34
C GLN A 66 -10.01 1.44 4.65
N TYR A 67 -9.25 1.84 3.64
CA TYR A 67 -7.84 2.18 3.77
C TYR A 67 -7.63 3.67 3.50
N ALA A 68 -7.00 4.36 4.45
CA ALA A 68 -6.73 5.79 4.34
C ALA A 68 -5.29 6.05 3.86
N ASN A 69 -5.13 7.06 3.02
CA ASN A 69 -3.82 7.52 2.57
C ASN A 69 -3.09 8.22 3.74
N MET A 70 -2.07 7.56 4.28
CA MET A 70 -1.29 8.06 5.42
C MET A 70 -0.63 9.42 5.16
N SER A 71 -0.33 9.76 3.90
CA SER A 71 0.22 11.09 3.56
C SER A 71 -0.82 12.19 3.74
N ALA A 72 -2.09 11.92 3.41
CA ALA A 72 -3.17 12.87 3.66
C ALA A 72 -3.37 13.10 5.17
N LEU A 73 -3.31 12.02 5.97
CA LEU A 73 -3.39 12.10 7.43
C LEU A 73 -2.20 12.86 8.02
N LYS A 74 -0.97 12.57 7.58
CA LYS A 74 0.24 13.25 8.02
C LYS A 74 0.20 14.76 7.77
N ASN A 75 -0.33 15.17 6.62
CA ASN A 75 -0.39 16.58 6.22
C ASN A 75 -1.58 17.33 6.86
N GLY A 76 -2.63 16.61 7.25
CA GLY A 76 -3.85 17.19 7.81
C GLY A 76 -3.93 17.20 9.34
N LEU A 77 -3.16 16.36 10.02
CA LEU A 77 -3.17 16.20 11.48
C LEU A 77 -1.98 16.88 12.14
N SER A 78 -2.12 17.25 13.42
CA SER A 78 -0.96 17.62 14.22
C SER A 78 -0.02 16.42 14.42
N PRO A 79 1.26 16.66 14.77
CA PRO A 79 2.21 15.56 15.01
C PRO A 79 1.73 14.56 16.08
N GLU A 80 1.08 15.04 17.14
CA GLU A 80 0.56 14.20 18.22
C GLU A 80 -0.62 13.33 17.77
N GLU A 81 -1.56 13.91 17.02
CA GLU A 81 -2.69 13.17 16.45
C GLU A 81 -2.24 12.15 15.41
N TYR A 82 -1.26 12.52 14.58
CA TYR A 82 -0.71 11.59 13.60
C TYR A 82 0.02 10.41 14.26
N ASP A 83 0.81 10.67 15.31
CA ASP A 83 1.45 9.60 16.09
C ASP A 83 0.40 8.72 16.80
N ARG A 84 -0.74 9.28 17.22
CA ARG A 84 -1.87 8.49 17.75
C ARG A 84 -2.43 7.52 16.70
N VAL A 85 -2.63 7.98 15.46
CA VAL A 85 -3.06 7.11 14.36
C VAL A 85 -2.03 6.01 14.10
N ARG A 86 -0.74 6.37 14.03
CA ARG A 86 0.36 5.40 13.84
C ARG A 86 0.34 4.33 14.92
N PHE A 87 0.19 4.71 16.18
CA PHE A 87 0.12 3.77 17.30
C PHE A 87 -1.05 2.78 17.17
N VAL A 88 -2.24 3.26 16.79
CA VAL A 88 -3.42 2.37 16.58
C VAL A 88 -3.17 1.37 15.45
N LEU A 89 -2.41 1.76 14.43
CA LEU A 89 -1.98 0.88 13.33
C LEU A 89 -0.77 0.00 13.68
N GLY A 90 -0.31 0.02 14.95
CA GLY A 90 0.84 -0.77 15.40
C GLY A 90 2.20 -0.24 14.94
N LEU A 91 2.29 1.04 14.57
CA LEU A 91 3.52 1.68 14.11
C LEU A 91 4.13 2.56 15.20
N ASP A 92 5.46 2.65 15.19
CA ASP A 92 6.20 3.57 16.06
C ASP A 92 5.88 5.05 15.75
N PRO A 93 5.97 5.95 16.74
CA PRO A 93 5.95 7.39 16.51
C PRO A 93 6.92 7.81 15.42
N MET A 94 6.55 8.84 14.66
CA MET A 94 7.26 9.22 13.45
C MET A 94 8.74 9.52 13.69
N LYS A 95 9.07 10.19 14.80
CA LYS A 95 10.46 10.52 15.16
C LYS A 95 11.31 9.28 15.39
N ASP A 96 10.73 8.25 16.01
CA ASP A 96 11.46 7.02 16.34
C ASP A 96 11.59 6.12 15.12
N ALA A 97 10.54 6.04 14.29
CA ALA A 97 10.60 5.36 12.99
C ALA A 97 11.68 5.96 12.08
N VAL A 98 11.78 7.30 12.00
CA VAL A 98 12.83 7.98 11.20
C VAL A 98 14.22 7.66 11.74
N ARG A 99 14.41 7.69 13.06
CA ARG A 99 15.69 7.38 13.71
C ARG A 99 16.12 5.93 13.45
N ALA A 100 15.17 4.99 13.53
CA ALA A 100 15.41 3.58 13.22
C ALA A 100 15.82 3.40 11.75
N GLY A 101 15.11 4.06 10.83
CA GLY A 101 15.44 4.05 9.40
C GLY A 101 16.84 4.59 9.11
N GLN A 102 17.20 5.74 9.69
CA GLN A 102 18.54 6.32 9.55
C GLN A 102 19.65 5.36 10.00
N LYS A 103 19.45 4.67 11.12
CA LYS A 103 20.42 3.67 11.62
C LYS A 103 20.59 2.51 10.64
N ILE A 104 19.50 2.04 10.03
CA ILE A 104 19.55 0.99 9.00
C ILE A 104 20.31 1.49 7.77
N THR A 105 20.00 2.69 7.27
CA THR A 105 20.69 3.28 6.10
C THR A 105 22.19 3.47 6.37
N GLU A 106 22.55 3.94 7.57
CA GLU A 106 23.95 4.12 7.95
C GLU A 106 24.70 2.79 8.00
N ASN A 107 24.10 1.75 8.60
CA ASN A 107 24.68 0.42 8.60
C ASN A 107 24.92 -0.11 7.17
N ILE A 108 23.97 0.09 6.25
CA ILE A 108 24.13 -0.32 4.85
C ILE A 108 25.32 0.38 4.19
N ARG A 109 25.45 1.71 4.36
CA ARG A 109 26.57 2.49 3.80
C ARG A 109 27.92 2.01 4.31
N GLN A 110 28.01 1.71 5.60
CA GLN A 110 29.26 1.24 6.22
C GLN A 110 29.71 -0.14 5.70
N HIS A 111 28.79 -0.97 5.21
CA HIS A 111 29.10 -2.33 4.74
C HIS A 111 29.18 -2.47 3.21
N LEU A 112 28.71 -1.47 2.44
CA LEU A 112 28.79 -1.49 0.97
C LEU A 112 29.99 -0.71 0.39
N GLY A 113 30.75 0.02 1.20
CA GLY A 113 31.87 0.85 0.72
C GLY A 113 31.40 2.01 -0.18
N PRO A 114 32.30 2.96 -0.55
CA PRO A 114 31.95 3.99 -1.52
C PRO A 114 31.58 3.32 -2.86
N SER A 115 30.46 3.73 -3.44
CA SER A 115 30.07 3.35 -4.80
C SER A 115 31.20 3.68 -5.78
N LEU A 116 31.44 2.79 -6.74
CA LEU A 116 32.44 2.90 -7.81
C LEU A 116 32.20 4.08 -8.80
N ASP A 117 31.39 5.06 -8.42
CA ASP A 117 31.06 6.23 -9.24
C ASP A 117 32.03 7.41 -9.01
N ASP A 118 32.89 7.36 -7.98
CA ASP A 118 33.90 8.39 -7.71
C ASP A 118 35.22 8.19 -8.51
N ALA A 119 35.23 7.32 -9.52
CA ALA A 119 36.45 6.97 -10.28
C ALA A 119 36.58 7.66 -11.65
N ASN A 120 35.72 8.62 -12.00
CA ASN A 120 35.80 9.36 -13.28
C ASN A 120 35.52 10.86 -13.12
N ASP A 121 36.37 11.56 -12.35
CA ASP A 121 36.59 13.01 -12.51
C ASP A 121 38.09 13.32 -12.54
#